data_AF-A0A421CDF3-F1
#
_entry.id   AF-A0A421CDF3-F1
#
_cell.length_a   1.000
_cell.length_b   1.000
_cell.length_c   1.000
_cell.angle_alpha   90.00
_cell.angle_beta   90.00
_cell.angle_gamma   90.00
#
_symmetry.space_group_name_H-M   'P 1'
#
loop_
_entity.id
_entity.type
_entity.pdbx_description
1 polymer ?
#
loop_
_entity_poly.entity_id
_entity_poly.type
_entity_poly.pdbx_seq_one_letter_code
_entity_poly.pdbx_strand_id
1 'polypeptide(L)'
;MRKIALGFLLLLILAVPCTMLFSEEIEMPVVQPPMVVTTLGQSPGALMFRLVCVRNQIACVQEDLLTAEQLAEMAAGENAPKTLVITTGTSLKGMGAAGIDMNFEVKRVEALISKAKELGMTIIGAHIEGMARRVDSTDEKSINTVMPKSDLILVIEDSDSDGFFTNFSNETGIPLVKVKESLEIGPALKKLFQE
;
A
#
# COMPACT_ATOMS: atom_id res chain seq x y z
N MET A 1 -16.41 -77.90 -25.50
CA MET A 1 -16.15 -76.99 -26.64
C MET A 1 -17.14 -75.84 -26.58
N ARG A 2 -16.68 -74.58 -26.72
CA ARG A 2 -17.47 -73.35 -27.05
C ARG A 2 -18.44 -72.87 -25.93
N LYS A 3 -18.47 -71.62 -25.42
CA LYS A 3 -17.96 -70.27 -25.74
C LYS A 3 -17.95 -69.46 -24.42
N ILE A 4 -16.84 -68.83 -24.02
CA ILE A 4 -16.56 -67.37 -24.11
C ILE A 4 -17.74 -66.46 -23.70
N ALA A 5 -17.61 -65.84 -22.52
CA ALA A 5 -18.19 -64.54 -22.14
C ALA A 5 -17.17 -63.93 -21.15
N LEU A 6 -16.11 -63.24 -21.59
CA LEU A 6 -16.05 -61.89 -22.16
C LEU A 6 -16.97 -60.91 -21.43
N GLY A 7 -16.42 -60.28 -20.39
CA GLY A 7 -17.08 -59.20 -19.65
C GLY A 7 -16.19 -58.56 -18.58
N PHE A 8 -14.86 -58.54 -18.78
CA PHE A 8 -13.98 -57.68 -17.98
C PHE A 8 -13.90 -56.32 -18.68
N LEU A 9 -14.86 -55.45 -18.41
CA LEU A 9 -14.70 -54.01 -18.63
C LEU A 9 -14.72 -53.35 -17.26
N LEU A 10 -13.58 -53.42 -16.57
CA LEU A 10 -13.29 -52.60 -15.41
C LEU A 10 -13.09 -51.17 -15.94
N LEU A 11 -14.18 -50.43 -16.09
CA LEU A 11 -14.14 -49.00 -16.40
C LEU A 11 -13.61 -48.29 -15.14
N LEU A 12 -12.29 -48.15 -15.06
CA LEU A 12 -11.63 -47.30 -14.07
C LEU A 12 -11.95 -45.86 -14.46
N ILE A 13 -13.08 -45.33 -13.98
CA ILE A 13 -13.37 -43.91 -13.98
C ILE A 13 -12.35 -43.29 -13.02
N LEU A 14 -11.24 -42.84 -13.57
CA LEU A 14 -10.31 -41.96 -12.90
C LEU A 14 -11.08 -40.67 -12.64
N ALA A 15 -11.73 -40.58 -11.48
CA ALA A 15 -12.24 -39.34 -10.95
C ALA A 15 -11.03 -38.44 -10.67
N VAL A 16 -10.59 -37.72 -11.70
CA VAL A 16 -9.66 -36.60 -11.57
C VAL A 16 -10.39 -35.63 -10.64
N PRO A 17 -9.91 -35.40 -9.41
CA PRO A 17 -10.44 -34.31 -8.62
C PRO A 17 -10.04 -33.05 -9.37
N CYS A 18 -11.00 -32.46 -10.07
CA CYS A 18 -10.90 -31.09 -10.56
C CYS A 18 -10.82 -30.22 -9.30
N THR A 19 -9.60 -30.04 -8.79
CA THR A 19 -9.32 -29.04 -7.77
C THR A 19 -9.65 -27.71 -8.39
N MET A 20 -10.85 -27.21 -8.08
CA MET A 20 -11.24 -25.83 -8.33
C MET A 20 -10.12 -24.97 -7.74
N LEU A 21 -9.31 -24.36 -8.59
CA LEU A 21 -8.41 -23.29 -8.17
C LEU A 21 -9.33 -22.13 -7.80
N PHE A 22 -9.66 -22.01 -6.53
CA PHE A 22 -10.27 -20.79 -6.02
C PHE A 22 -9.20 -19.69 -6.17
N SER A 23 -9.39 -18.79 -7.13
CA SER A 23 -8.69 -17.52 -7.12
C SER A 23 -9.27 -16.74 -5.95
N GLU A 24 -8.52 -16.62 -4.87
CA GLU A 24 -8.87 -15.73 -3.77
C GLU A 24 -8.79 -14.31 -4.33
N GLU A 25 -9.94 -13.66 -4.57
CA GLU A 25 -9.96 -12.26 -4.97
C GLU A 25 -9.40 -11.45 -3.80
N ILE A 26 -8.32 -10.70 -4.05
CA ILE A 26 -7.72 -9.83 -3.03
C ILE A 26 -8.74 -8.75 -2.68
N GLU A 27 -9.26 -8.80 -1.45
CA GLU A 27 -10.23 -7.83 -0.97
C GLU A 27 -9.57 -6.45 -0.78
N MET A 28 -10.18 -5.42 -1.34
CA MET A 28 -9.70 -4.04 -1.20
C MET A 28 -10.06 -3.49 0.18
N PRO A 29 -9.13 -2.89 0.93
CA PRO A 29 -9.46 -2.30 2.22
C PRO A 29 -10.36 -1.07 2.05
N VAL A 30 -11.16 -0.82 3.07
CA VAL A 30 -11.97 0.40 3.15
C VAL A 30 -11.05 1.59 3.38
N VAL A 31 -11.10 2.58 2.48
CA VAL A 31 -10.34 3.84 2.61
C VAL A 31 -11.32 4.96 2.94
N GLN A 32 -10.98 5.80 3.92
CA GLN A 32 -11.89 6.88 4.36
C GLN A 32 -11.13 8.18 4.67
N PRO A 33 -11.66 9.34 4.24
CA PRO A 33 -11.26 10.62 4.81
C PRO A 33 -11.90 10.84 6.20
N PRO A 34 -11.36 11.72 7.07
CA PRO A 34 -10.13 12.48 6.88
C PRO A 34 -8.88 11.60 6.85
N MET A 35 -7.90 11.98 6.04
CA MET A 35 -6.62 11.27 5.93
C MET A 35 -5.51 12.11 6.55
N VAL A 36 -4.46 11.46 7.04
CA VAL A 36 -3.19 12.12 7.35
C VAL A 36 -2.09 11.48 6.50
N VAL A 37 -1.29 12.31 5.83
CA VAL A 37 -0.15 11.85 5.04
C VAL A 37 1.16 12.31 5.66
N THR A 38 2.12 11.39 5.75
CA THR A 38 3.51 11.66 6.12
C THR A 38 4.45 11.03 5.09
N THR A 39 5.75 11.28 5.24
CA THR A 39 6.81 10.73 4.38
C THR A 39 7.81 9.94 5.21
N LEU A 40 8.38 8.89 4.63
CA LEU A 40 9.59 8.24 5.11
C LEU A 40 10.74 8.58 4.15
N GLY A 41 11.57 9.57 4.50
CA GLY A 41 12.67 10.03 3.64
C GLY A 41 12.60 11.49 3.19
N GLN A 42 11.61 12.26 3.66
CA GLN A 42 11.49 13.71 3.46
C GLN A 42 11.51 14.14 2.00
N SER A 43 10.96 13.30 1.14
CA SER A 43 10.73 13.60 -0.27
C SER A 43 9.42 14.38 -0.48
N PRO A 44 9.21 15.03 -1.64
CA PRO A 44 7.97 15.76 -1.95
C PRO A 44 6.68 14.92 -2.00
N GLY A 45 6.74 13.59 -1.90
CA GLY A 45 5.59 12.69 -2.05
C GLY A 45 4.40 13.05 -1.16
N ALA A 46 4.62 13.34 0.13
CA ALA A 46 3.53 13.68 1.06
C ALA A 46 2.80 14.97 0.63
N LEU A 47 3.56 15.98 0.17
CA LEU A 47 2.99 17.20 -0.40
C LEU A 47 2.22 16.92 -1.68
N MET A 48 2.78 16.12 -2.59
CA MET A 48 2.11 15.73 -3.85
C MET A 48 0.77 15.06 -3.56
N PHE A 49 0.75 14.08 -2.65
CA PHE A 49 -0.46 13.38 -2.24
C PHE A 49 -1.50 14.35 -1.67
N ARG A 50 -1.10 15.21 -0.72
CA ARG A 50 -2.00 16.20 -0.11
C ARG A 50 -2.58 17.17 -1.14
N LEU A 51 -1.79 17.63 -2.11
CA LEU A 51 -2.27 18.50 -3.19
C LEU A 51 -3.31 17.80 -4.08
N VAL A 52 -3.10 16.52 -4.40
CA VAL A 52 -4.08 15.72 -5.16
C VAL A 52 -5.38 15.54 -4.35
N CYS A 53 -5.29 15.27 -3.05
CA CYS A 53 -6.45 15.20 -2.17
C CYS A 53 -7.23 16.51 -2.16
N VAL A 54 -6.56 17.65 -1.96
CA VAL A 54 -7.19 18.98 -1.97
C VAL A 54 -7.90 19.24 -3.29
N ARG A 55 -7.24 18.97 -4.43
CA ARG A 55 -7.83 19.14 -5.77
C ARG A 55 -9.12 18.30 -5.95
N ASN A 56 -9.17 17.15 -5.29
CA ASN A 56 -10.30 16.23 -5.35
C ASN A 56 -11.28 16.37 -4.19
N GLN A 57 -11.15 17.43 -3.35
CA GLN A 57 -12.02 17.66 -2.20
C GLN A 57 -12.03 16.50 -1.19
N ILE A 58 -10.89 15.81 -1.05
CA ILE A 58 -10.66 14.76 -0.06
C ILE A 58 -10.00 15.42 1.15
N ALA A 59 -10.61 15.31 2.33
CA ALA A 59 -10.05 15.84 3.56
C ALA A 59 -8.73 15.10 3.87
N CYS A 60 -7.61 15.82 3.78
CA CYS A 60 -6.27 15.29 4.00
C CYS A 60 -5.36 16.37 4.56
N VAL A 61 -4.66 16.06 5.65
CA VAL A 61 -3.61 16.89 6.22
C VAL A 61 -2.25 16.24 6.01
N GLN A 62 -1.22 17.06 5.82
CA GLN A 62 0.16 16.62 5.66
C GLN A 62 0.93 16.95 6.93
N GLU A 63 1.65 15.99 7.48
CA GLU A 63 2.60 16.19 8.58
C GLU A 63 3.88 15.36 8.34
N ASP A 64 4.94 16.01 7.86
CA ASP A 64 6.14 15.34 7.36
C ASP A 64 6.95 14.63 8.45
N LEU A 65 6.83 15.10 9.69
CA LEU A 65 7.48 14.54 10.89
C LEU A 65 6.47 14.00 11.90
N LEU A 66 5.28 13.62 11.44
CA LEU A 66 4.23 13.06 12.29
C LEU A 66 4.80 11.99 13.23
N THR A 67 4.48 12.10 14.52
CA THR A 67 4.85 11.11 15.53
C THR A 67 3.66 10.27 15.96
N ALA A 68 3.91 9.13 16.61
CA ALA A 68 2.85 8.28 17.13
C ALA A 68 1.98 9.00 18.18
N GLU A 69 2.59 9.87 19.00
CA GLU A 69 1.89 10.69 19.98
C GLU A 69 0.94 11.68 19.30
N GLN A 70 1.44 12.41 18.30
CA GLN A 70 0.62 13.35 17.53
C GLN A 70 -0.52 12.63 16.79
N LEU A 71 -0.26 11.45 16.23
CA LEU A 71 -1.31 10.63 15.59
C LEU A 71 -2.40 10.23 16.60
N ALA A 72 -2.02 9.85 17.82
CA ALA A 72 -2.96 9.51 18.88
C ALA A 72 -3.79 10.73 19.33
N GLU A 73 -3.16 11.91 19.45
CA GLU A 73 -3.86 13.17 19.74
C GLU A 73 -4.86 13.54 18.65
N MET A 74 -4.46 13.42 17.37
CA MET A 74 -5.35 13.65 16.23
C MET A 74 -6.55 12.70 16.26
N ALA A 75 -6.32 11.42 16.57
CA ALA A 75 -7.36 10.40 16.62
C ALA A 75 -8.39 10.62 17.75
N ALA A 76 -8.05 11.39 18.78
CA ALA A 76 -8.97 11.77 19.86
C ALA A 76 -9.83 13.00 19.52
N GLY A 77 -9.54 13.71 18.43
CA GLY A 77 -10.25 14.92 18.02
C GLY A 77 -11.48 14.68 17.15
N GLU A 78 -12.29 15.72 16.93
CA GLU A 78 -13.52 15.66 16.12
C GLU A 78 -13.26 15.32 14.64
N ASN A 79 -12.07 15.66 14.11
CA ASN A 79 -11.64 15.36 12.74
C ASN A 79 -10.61 14.23 12.69
N ALA A 80 -10.77 13.23 13.57
CA ALA A 80 -9.89 12.08 13.68
C ALA A 80 -9.63 11.42 12.31
N PRO A 81 -8.36 11.32 11.86
CA PRO A 81 -8.06 10.64 10.61
C PRO A 81 -8.51 9.18 10.66
N LYS A 82 -8.95 8.64 9.53
CA LYS A 82 -9.35 7.23 9.35
C LYS A 82 -8.34 6.45 8.53
N THR A 83 -7.49 7.16 7.78
CA THR A 83 -6.44 6.56 6.97
C THR A 83 -5.12 7.30 7.20
N LEU A 84 -4.07 6.53 7.48
CA LEU A 84 -2.68 6.97 7.49
C LEU A 84 -2.07 6.66 6.12
N VAL A 85 -1.49 7.65 5.47
CA VAL A 85 -0.75 7.50 4.21
C VAL A 85 0.72 7.77 4.48
N ILE A 86 1.59 6.87 4.02
CA ILE A 86 3.03 7.00 4.20
C ILE A 86 3.68 6.91 2.83
N THR A 87 4.21 8.04 2.35
CA THR A 87 4.92 8.06 1.06
C THR A 87 6.35 7.61 1.23
N THR A 88 6.83 6.76 0.32
CA THR A 88 8.20 6.25 0.27
C THR A 88 9.01 6.94 -0.83
N GLY A 89 10.33 6.86 -0.71
CA GLY A 89 11.27 7.64 -1.52
C GLY A 89 11.99 8.69 -0.70
N THR A 90 13.23 8.98 -1.06
CA THR A 90 14.12 9.80 -0.23
C THR A 90 14.60 11.07 -0.92
N SER A 91 14.87 12.09 -0.12
CA SER A 91 15.50 13.33 -0.54
C SER A 91 16.63 13.66 0.43
N LEU A 92 17.88 13.44 0.02
CA LEU A 92 19.05 13.80 0.83
C LEU A 92 19.04 15.27 1.26
N LYS A 93 18.57 16.16 0.37
CA LYS A 93 18.40 17.59 0.69
C LYS A 93 17.29 17.80 1.73
N GLY A 94 16.15 17.10 1.58
CA GLY A 94 15.03 17.20 2.50
C GLY A 94 15.42 16.72 3.91
N MET A 95 16.03 15.54 3.98
CA MET A 95 16.53 14.97 5.25
C MET A 95 17.60 15.85 5.89
N GLY A 96 18.53 16.40 5.09
CA GLY A 96 19.55 17.33 5.59
C GLY A 96 18.94 18.62 6.15
N ALA A 97 17.90 19.17 5.51
CA ALA A 97 17.20 20.36 5.99
C ALA A 97 16.38 20.10 7.27
N ALA A 98 15.80 18.91 7.39
CA ALA A 98 15.08 18.48 8.59
C ALA A 98 16.02 18.07 9.74
N GLY A 99 17.31 17.88 9.48
CA GLY A 99 18.30 17.48 10.50
C GLY A 99 18.11 16.04 10.99
N ILE A 100 17.57 15.17 10.13
CA ILE A 100 17.23 13.78 10.46
C ILE A 100 18.01 12.80 9.58
N ASP A 101 18.20 11.58 10.09
CA ASP A 101 18.79 10.48 9.34
C ASP A 101 17.76 9.36 9.08
N MET A 102 18.15 8.41 8.22
CA MET A 102 17.28 7.31 7.81
C MET A 102 16.93 6.36 8.96
N ASN A 103 17.79 6.19 9.96
CA ASN A 103 17.51 5.31 11.09
C ASN A 103 16.49 5.94 12.04
N PHE A 104 16.57 7.25 12.25
CA PHE A 104 15.54 8.01 12.96
C PHE A 104 14.20 7.89 12.24
N GLU A 105 14.18 8.15 10.93
CA GLU A 105 13.00 8.08 10.08
C GLU A 105 12.32 6.71 10.14
N VAL A 106 13.09 5.62 10.00
CA VAL A 106 12.55 4.25 10.12
C VAL A 106 11.90 4.03 11.47
N LYS A 107 12.57 4.38 12.58
CA LYS A 107 12.00 4.19 13.93
C LYS A 107 10.71 4.99 14.11
N ARG A 108 10.68 6.24 13.65
CA ARG A 108 9.50 7.11 13.72
C ARG A 108 8.32 6.49 12.98
N VAL A 109 8.55 6.03 11.76
CA VAL A 109 7.50 5.46 10.91
C VAL A 109 7.05 4.08 11.39
N GLU A 110 7.93 3.25 11.95
CA GLU A 110 7.53 1.99 12.58
C GLU A 110 6.64 2.21 13.82
N ALA A 111 6.94 3.24 14.62
CA ALA A 111 6.09 3.63 15.73
C ALA A 111 4.73 4.15 15.25
N LEU A 112 4.71 4.96 14.17
CA LEU A 112 3.47 5.43 13.54
C LEU A 112 2.61 4.27 13.03
N ILE A 113 3.19 3.32 12.30
CA ILE A 113 2.47 2.16 11.76
C ILE A 113 1.87 1.35 12.91
N SER A 114 2.65 1.09 13.96
CA SER A 114 2.15 0.37 15.15
C SER A 114 0.97 1.09 15.78
N LYS A 115 1.08 2.42 15.96
CA LYS A 115 0.00 3.23 16.52
C LYS A 115 -1.24 3.27 15.63
N ALA A 116 -1.08 3.42 14.31
CA ALA A 116 -2.19 3.41 13.36
C ALA A 116 -2.97 2.08 13.40
N LYS A 117 -2.26 0.95 13.53
CA LYS A 117 -2.89 -0.37 13.72
C LYS A 117 -3.65 -0.46 15.03
N GLU A 118 -3.09 0.02 16.13
CA GLU A 118 -3.79 0.08 17.44
C GLU A 118 -5.07 0.93 17.37
N LEU A 119 -5.06 2.00 16.57
CA LEU A 119 -6.20 2.89 16.36
C LEU A 119 -7.21 2.37 15.32
N GLY A 120 -6.95 1.22 14.69
CA GLY A 120 -7.82 0.65 13.66
C GLY A 120 -7.89 1.48 12.38
N MET A 121 -6.83 2.24 12.08
CA MET A 121 -6.74 3.03 10.85
C MET A 121 -6.30 2.17 9.67
N THR A 122 -6.80 2.47 8.48
CA THR A 122 -6.26 1.91 7.23
C THR A 122 -4.90 2.54 6.94
N ILE A 123 -3.91 1.74 6.53
CA ILE A 123 -2.57 2.18 6.19
C ILE A 123 -2.33 2.04 4.69
N ILE A 124 -2.04 3.16 4.03
CA ILE A 124 -1.64 3.19 2.62
C ILE A 124 -0.14 3.45 2.52
N GLY A 125 0.58 2.48 1.97
CA GLY A 125 1.97 2.66 1.53
C GLY A 125 1.98 3.21 0.11
N ALA A 126 2.55 4.40 -0.09
CA ALA A 126 2.46 5.10 -1.36
C ALA A 126 3.83 5.35 -1.99
N HIS A 127 4.04 4.93 -3.25
CA HIS A 127 5.22 5.30 -4.02
C HIS A 127 4.81 6.06 -5.29
N ILE A 128 4.80 7.39 -5.21
CA ILE A 128 4.11 8.25 -6.19
C ILE A 128 5.02 9.30 -6.84
N GLU A 129 6.33 9.16 -6.66
CA GLU A 129 7.36 10.06 -7.23
C GLU A 129 8.12 9.43 -8.40
N GLY A 130 7.74 8.21 -8.80
CA GLY A 130 8.31 7.53 -9.96
C GLY A 130 9.63 6.81 -9.67
N MET A 131 10.22 6.20 -10.71
CA MET A 131 11.48 5.44 -10.57
C MET A 131 12.64 6.29 -10.06
N ALA A 132 12.58 7.61 -10.24
CA ALA A 132 13.57 8.55 -9.73
C ALA A 132 13.70 8.54 -8.19
N ARG A 133 12.76 7.91 -7.48
CA ARG A 133 12.78 7.68 -6.03
C ARG A 133 12.86 6.20 -5.65
N ARG A 134 13.40 5.38 -6.55
CA ARG A 134 13.65 3.96 -6.34
C ARG A 134 15.02 3.54 -6.86
N VAL A 135 16.04 4.35 -6.58
CA VAL A 135 17.35 4.25 -7.22
C VAL A 135 18.49 3.81 -6.30
N ASP A 136 18.31 3.92 -4.99
CA ASP A 136 19.35 3.62 -4.02
C ASP A 136 18.85 2.85 -2.79
N SER A 137 19.79 2.50 -1.91
CA SER A 137 19.51 1.71 -0.72
C SER A 137 18.68 2.47 0.33
N THR A 138 18.63 3.80 0.27
CA THR A 138 17.79 4.59 1.18
C THR A 138 16.34 4.61 0.70
N ASP A 139 16.11 4.70 -0.60
CA ASP A 139 14.80 4.48 -1.21
C ASP A 139 14.30 3.07 -0.92
N GLU A 140 15.12 2.05 -1.18
CA GLU A 140 14.80 0.65 -0.89
C GLU A 140 14.44 0.44 0.59
N LYS A 141 15.21 1.03 1.51
CA LYS A 141 14.94 0.96 2.94
C LYS A 141 13.60 1.62 3.29
N SER A 142 13.23 2.72 2.65
CA SER A 142 11.93 3.35 2.87
C SER A 142 10.78 2.43 2.43
N ILE A 143 10.92 1.79 1.28
CA ILE A 143 9.92 0.87 0.70
C ILE A 143 9.77 -0.38 1.57
N ASN A 144 10.87 -1.02 1.94
CA ASN A 144 10.88 -2.23 2.75
C ASN A 144 10.37 -1.99 4.18
N THR A 145 10.42 -0.76 4.68
CA THR A 145 9.86 -0.40 5.98
C THR A 145 8.33 -0.29 5.95
N VAL A 146 7.78 0.24 4.86
CA VAL A 146 6.37 0.66 4.77
C VAL A 146 5.50 -0.36 4.06
N MET A 147 5.89 -0.81 2.86
CA MET A 147 5.01 -1.61 2.00
C MET A 147 4.56 -2.94 2.63
N PRO A 148 5.45 -3.72 3.28
CA PRO A 148 5.03 -4.99 3.92
C PRO A 148 4.08 -4.83 5.11
N LYS A 149 3.89 -3.60 5.60
CA LYS A 149 3.08 -3.30 6.79
C LYS A 149 1.82 -2.49 6.45
N SER A 150 1.57 -2.24 5.17
CA SER A 150 0.44 -1.48 4.65
C SER A 150 -0.73 -2.40 4.34
N ASP A 151 -1.95 -1.86 4.41
CA ASP A 151 -3.17 -2.56 4.01
C ASP A 151 -3.44 -2.37 2.50
N LEU A 152 -2.89 -1.30 1.92
CA LEU A 152 -2.98 -0.99 0.50
C LEU A 152 -1.65 -0.40 0.00
N ILE A 153 -1.23 -0.82 -1.19
CA ILE A 153 -0.13 -0.19 -1.92
C ILE A 153 -0.72 0.73 -3.00
N LEU A 154 -0.26 1.97 -3.04
CA LEU A 154 -0.66 2.95 -4.05
C LEU A 154 0.56 3.44 -4.82
N VAL A 155 0.58 3.23 -6.13
CA VAL A 155 1.69 3.66 -6.99
C VAL A 155 1.21 4.33 -8.27
N ILE A 156 2.07 5.15 -8.86
CA ILE A 156 1.93 5.57 -10.25
C ILE A 156 2.59 4.54 -11.18
N GLU A 157 2.22 4.50 -12.46
CA GLU A 157 2.78 3.54 -13.43
C GLU A 157 4.31 3.61 -13.51
N ASP A 158 4.88 4.82 -13.49
CA ASP A 158 6.33 5.00 -13.55
C ASP A 158 7.05 4.25 -12.41
N SER A 159 6.54 4.37 -11.18
CA SER A 159 7.07 3.71 -9.97
C SER A 159 7.20 2.19 -10.08
N ASP A 160 6.40 1.57 -10.95
CA ASP A 160 6.27 0.12 -11.15
C ASP A 160 6.61 -0.29 -12.59
N SER A 161 7.43 0.50 -13.28
CA SER A 161 7.80 0.26 -14.68
C SER A 161 8.55 -1.06 -14.93
N ASP A 162 9.19 -1.61 -13.89
CA ASP A 162 9.85 -2.93 -13.89
C ASP A 162 8.98 -4.05 -13.27
N GLY A 163 7.75 -3.74 -12.87
CA GLY A 163 6.83 -4.67 -12.22
C GLY A 163 7.14 -4.99 -10.75
N PHE A 164 8.04 -4.26 -10.10
CA PHE A 164 8.42 -4.51 -8.70
C PHE A 164 7.22 -4.55 -7.74
N PHE A 165 6.36 -3.53 -7.74
CA PHE A 165 5.20 -3.46 -6.85
C PHE A 165 4.09 -4.42 -7.29
N THR A 166 3.96 -4.67 -8.59
CA THR A 166 3.05 -5.73 -9.10
C THR A 166 3.45 -7.08 -8.54
N ASN A 167 4.73 -7.45 -8.63
CA ASN A 167 5.22 -8.73 -8.11
C ASN A 167 5.10 -8.78 -6.58
N PHE A 168 5.47 -7.70 -5.89
CA PHE A 168 5.34 -7.59 -4.44
C PHE A 168 3.89 -7.81 -3.97
N SER A 169 2.92 -7.21 -4.64
CA SER A 169 1.48 -7.38 -4.35
C SER A 169 1.05 -8.84 -4.54
N ASN A 170 1.44 -9.46 -5.66
CA ASN A 170 1.15 -10.87 -5.93
C ASN A 170 1.77 -11.82 -4.89
N GLU A 171 2.98 -11.53 -4.42
CA GLU A 171 3.72 -12.35 -3.44
C GLU A 171 3.18 -12.21 -2.01
N THR A 172 2.76 -11.00 -1.62
CA THR A 172 2.33 -10.69 -0.25
C THR A 172 0.82 -10.75 -0.05
N GLY A 173 0.03 -10.69 -1.12
CA GLY A 173 -1.42 -10.55 -1.07
C GLY A 173 -1.90 -9.14 -0.69
N ILE A 174 -0.99 -8.17 -0.50
CA ILE A 174 -1.39 -6.79 -0.21
C ILE A 174 -1.91 -6.16 -1.51
N PRO A 175 -3.14 -5.61 -1.54
CA PRO A 175 -3.71 -5.06 -2.76
C PRO A 175 -2.90 -3.89 -3.31
N LEU A 176 -2.86 -3.79 -4.64
CA LEU A 176 -2.17 -2.74 -5.38
C LEU A 176 -3.16 -1.89 -6.17
N VAL A 177 -3.17 -0.58 -5.88
CA VAL A 177 -3.78 0.43 -6.75
C VAL A 177 -2.67 1.08 -7.53
N LYS A 178 -2.64 0.79 -8.83
CA LYS A 178 -1.74 1.42 -9.79
C LYS A 178 -2.53 2.40 -10.65
N VAL A 179 -2.08 3.65 -10.68
CA VAL A 179 -2.66 4.72 -11.49
C VAL A 179 -1.66 5.24 -12.51
N LYS A 180 -2.13 5.89 -13.58
CA LYS A 180 -1.25 6.37 -14.64
C LYS A 180 -0.25 7.42 -14.15
N GLU A 181 -0.75 8.50 -13.57
CA GLU A 181 0.06 9.59 -13.01
C GLU A 181 -0.52 10.05 -11.66
N SER A 182 0.17 11.00 -11.02
CA SER A 182 -0.20 11.43 -9.67
C SER A 182 -1.61 12.04 -9.58
N LEU A 183 -2.11 12.63 -10.67
CA LEU A 183 -3.42 13.29 -10.68
C LEU A 183 -4.61 12.32 -10.58
N GLU A 184 -4.44 11.07 -11.02
CA GLU A 184 -5.47 10.03 -10.93
C GLU A 184 -5.56 9.38 -9.56
N ILE A 185 -4.63 9.68 -8.63
CA ILE A 185 -4.69 9.18 -7.25
C ILE A 185 -6.02 9.57 -6.60
N GLY A 186 -6.44 10.84 -6.71
CA GLY A 186 -7.68 11.31 -6.09
C GLY A 186 -8.94 10.58 -6.59
N PRO A 187 -9.16 10.51 -7.92
CA PRO A 187 -10.22 9.68 -8.50
C PRO A 187 -10.13 8.20 -8.11
N ALA A 188 -8.93 7.63 -8.00
CA ALA A 188 -8.76 6.23 -7.59
C ALA A 188 -9.15 6.02 -6.11
N LEU A 189 -8.72 6.89 -5.20
CA LEU A 189 -9.10 6.85 -3.78
C LEU A 189 -10.62 6.92 -3.61
N LYS A 190 -11.31 7.81 -4.35
CA LYS A 190 -12.76 7.94 -4.28
C LYS A 190 -13.52 6.66 -4.64
N LYS A 191 -12.96 5.80 -5.49
CA LYS A 191 -13.56 4.49 -5.82
C LYS A 191 -13.43 3.48 -4.68
N LEU A 192 -12.51 3.71 -3.75
CA LEU A 192 -12.26 2.87 -2.57
C LEU A 192 -13.01 3.38 -1.33
N PHE A 193 -13.62 4.57 -1.43
CA PHE A 193 -14.49 5.07 -0.37
C PHE A 193 -15.78 4.26 -0.42
N GLN A 194 -16.11 3.58 0.67
CA GLN A 194 -17.44 2.99 0.83
C GLN A 194 -18.42 4.08 1.30
N GLU A 195 -19.66 3.99 0.85
CA GLU A 195 -20.81 4.77 1.37
C GLU A 195 -21.14 4.41 2.82
#